data_AF-A0A2H6HDP4-F1
#
_entry.id   AF-A0A2H6HDP4-F1
#
_cell.length_a   1.000
_cell.length_b   1.000
_cell.length_c   1.000
_cell.angle_alpha   90.00
_cell.angle_beta   90.00
_cell.angle_gamma   90.00
#
_symmetry.space_group_name_H-M   'P 1'
#
loop_
_entity.id
_entity.type
_entity.pdbx_description
1 polymer ?
#
loop_
_entity_poly.entity_id
_entity_poly.type
_entity_poly.pdbx_seq_one_letter_code
_entity_poly.pdbx_strand_id
1 'polypeptide(L)'
;MDIVAAAADPERFPDAGEPWLIKRLVASLFSRRGLLAIHDVLMERDGESPFTEWVERINVSDWPERPTLSVHVLETMQRARDALRAHTTQVDPDGFWFKVPIEIAQEVYPYEDFEIISGVMPTAGGVGDLFDGIA
;
A
#
# COMPACT_ATOMS: atom_id res chain seq x y z
N MET A 1 14.37 2.26 -12.86
CA MET A 1 15.67 1.58 -12.64
C MET A 1 16.84 2.56 -12.72
N ASP A 2 16.86 3.51 -13.67
CA ASP A 2 18.01 4.42 -13.90
C ASP A 2 18.32 5.37 -12.71
N ILE A 3 17.30 5.93 -12.06
CA ILE A 3 17.53 6.92 -10.98
C ILE A 3 18.09 6.32 -9.68
N VAL A 4 17.77 5.06 -9.38
CA VAL A 4 18.26 4.37 -8.17
C VAL A 4 19.76 4.10 -8.28
N ALA A 5 20.21 3.63 -9.44
CA ALA A 5 21.64 3.43 -9.70
C ALA A 5 22.37 4.77 -9.76
N ALA A 6 21.77 5.79 -10.39
CA ALA A 6 22.35 7.12 -10.50
C ALA A 6 22.62 7.79 -9.13
N ALA A 7 21.79 7.53 -8.13
CA ALA A 7 21.97 8.09 -6.79
C ALA A 7 23.26 7.57 -6.10
N ALA A 8 23.70 6.35 -6.44
CA ALA A 8 24.90 5.73 -5.88
C ALA A 8 26.16 5.97 -6.75
N ASP A 9 26.05 6.73 -7.84
CA ASP A 9 27.12 6.99 -8.80
C ASP A 9 27.81 8.34 -8.50
N PRO A 10 29.09 8.35 -8.06
CA PRO A 10 29.83 9.59 -7.77
C PRO A 10 30.08 10.47 -8.98
N GLU A 11 30.04 9.93 -10.20
CA GLU A 11 30.34 10.69 -11.42
C GLU A 11 29.10 11.36 -12.00
N ARG A 12 27.90 10.89 -11.64
CA ARG A 12 26.66 11.34 -12.29
C ARG A 12 26.13 12.67 -11.77
N PHE A 13 26.28 12.93 -10.47
CA PHE A 13 25.83 14.17 -9.82
C PHE A 13 26.85 14.72 -8.80
N PRO A 14 28.06 15.10 -9.23
CA PRO A 14 29.15 15.48 -8.32
C PRO A 14 28.84 16.70 -7.45
N ASP A 15 27.97 17.60 -7.91
CA ASP A 15 27.59 18.81 -7.18
C ASP A 15 26.43 18.58 -6.18
N ALA A 16 25.83 17.39 -6.13
CA ALA A 16 24.68 17.07 -5.28
C ALA A 16 25.07 16.55 -3.88
N GLY A 17 26.37 16.44 -3.59
CA GLY A 17 26.90 15.87 -2.36
C GLY A 17 27.36 14.42 -2.52
N GLU A 18 27.57 13.74 -1.39
CA GLU A 18 28.02 12.35 -1.38
C GLU A 18 26.96 11.40 -2.00
N PRO A 19 27.37 10.39 -2.79
CA PRO A 19 26.46 9.39 -3.33
C PRO A 19 25.68 8.67 -2.24
N TRP A 20 24.43 8.32 -2.56
CA TRP A 20 23.53 7.63 -1.65
C TRP A 20 23.06 6.29 -2.22
N LEU A 21 23.41 5.21 -1.52
CA LEU A 21 22.93 3.87 -1.86
C LEU A 21 21.52 3.65 -1.29
N ILE A 22 20.52 3.57 -2.18
CA ILE A 22 19.17 3.17 -1.81
C ILE A 22 19.15 1.66 -1.54
N LYS A 23 19.00 1.28 -0.27
CA LYS A 23 19.06 -0.12 0.16
C LYS A 23 17.84 -0.95 -0.27
N ARG A 24 16.68 -0.32 -0.41
CA ARG A 24 15.40 -0.96 -0.77
C ARG A 24 14.50 0.05 -1.50
N LEU A 25 13.93 -0.36 -2.64
CA LEU A 25 12.92 0.38 -3.40
C LEU A 25 11.63 -0.46 -3.41
N VAL A 26 10.53 0.16 -2.99
CA VAL A 26 9.20 -0.47 -2.96
C VAL A 26 8.16 0.39 -3.66
N ALA A 27 7.09 -0.23 -4.13
CA ALA A 27 5.85 0.44 -4.51
C ALA A 27 4.72 -0.01 -3.58
N SER A 28 3.90 0.93 -3.12
CA SER A 28 2.64 0.61 -2.44
C SER A 28 1.65 0.03 -3.44
N LEU A 29 0.92 -1.01 -3.02
CA LEU A 29 -0.11 -1.66 -3.80
C LEU A 29 -1.48 -1.37 -3.19
N PHE A 30 -2.47 -1.16 -4.05
CA PHE A 30 -3.85 -1.36 -3.65
C PHE A 30 -4.17 -2.84 -3.84
N SER A 31 -4.37 -3.57 -2.74
CA SER A 31 -4.45 -5.02 -2.82
C SER A 31 -5.85 -5.54 -3.16
N ARG A 32 -5.91 -6.41 -4.17
CA ARG A 32 -7.06 -7.26 -4.45
C ARG A 32 -7.38 -8.14 -3.25
N ARG A 33 -6.35 -8.65 -2.55
CA ARG A 33 -6.56 -9.45 -1.32
C ARG A 33 -7.29 -8.64 -0.25
N GLY A 34 -6.86 -7.40 0.02
CA GLY A 34 -7.52 -6.52 0.98
C GLY A 34 -8.90 -6.09 0.55
N LEU A 35 -9.06 -5.70 -0.72
CA LEU A 35 -10.36 -5.32 -1.28
C LEU A 35 -11.39 -6.45 -1.17
N LEU A 36 -11.03 -7.68 -1.58
CA LEU A 36 -11.95 -8.81 -1.52
C LEU A 36 -12.29 -9.18 -0.08
N ALA A 37 -11.31 -9.19 0.83
CA ALA A 37 -11.57 -9.48 2.24
C ALA A 37 -12.57 -8.49 2.86
N ILE A 38 -12.40 -7.19 2.60
CA ILE A 38 -13.33 -6.17 3.08
C ILE A 38 -14.69 -6.29 2.38
N HIS A 39 -14.71 -6.55 1.07
CA HIS A 39 -15.93 -6.75 0.31
C HIS A 39 -16.79 -7.88 0.89
N ASP A 40 -16.18 -9.06 1.09
CA ASP A 40 -16.87 -10.25 1.59
C ASP A 40 -17.49 -10.00 2.97
N VAL A 41 -16.75 -9.37 3.90
CA VAL A 41 -17.26 -9.05 5.24
C VAL A 41 -18.42 -8.05 5.20
N LEU A 42 -18.37 -7.04 4.33
CA LEU A 42 -19.48 -6.09 4.17
C LEU A 42 -20.71 -6.76 3.56
N MET A 43 -20.52 -7.63 2.56
CA MET A 43 -21.63 -8.41 1.99
C MET A 43 -22.27 -9.34 3.02
N GLU A 44 -21.47 -10.00 3.86
CA GLU A 44 -21.97 -10.88 4.93
C GLU A 44 -22.72 -10.12 6.03
N ARG A 45 -22.20 -8.97 6.44
CA ARG A 45 -22.74 -8.20 7.57
C ARG A 45 -23.92 -7.32 7.18
N ASP A 46 -23.79 -6.60 6.07
CA ASP A 46 -24.68 -5.51 5.70
C ASP A 46 -25.48 -5.82 4.41
N GLY A 47 -25.11 -6.87 3.67
CA GLY A 47 -25.76 -7.23 2.40
C GLY A 47 -25.39 -6.31 1.23
N GLU A 48 -24.53 -5.33 1.46
CA GLU A 48 -24.07 -4.37 0.46
C GLU A 48 -22.58 -4.06 0.65
N SER A 49 -21.90 -3.71 -0.45
CA SER A 49 -20.50 -3.30 -0.42
C SER A 49 -20.26 -2.19 -1.43
N PRO A 50 -19.48 -1.14 -1.11
CA PRO A 50 -19.11 -0.11 -2.08
C PRO A 50 -18.25 -0.65 -3.22
N PHE A 51 -17.74 -1.88 -3.09
CA PHE A 51 -16.90 -2.53 -4.09
C PHE A 51 -17.67 -3.47 -5.01
N THR A 52 -18.98 -3.73 -4.81
CA THR A 52 -19.73 -4.76 -5.55
C THR A 52 -19.57 -4.61 -7.07
N GLU A 53 -19.89 -3.45 -7.63
CA GLU A 53 -19.75 -3.25 -9.08
C GLU A 53 -18.29 -3.34 -9.54
N TRP A 54 -17.34 -3.00 -8.67
CA TRP A 54 -15.92 -3.15 -9.01
C TRP A 54 -15.60 -4.64 -9.09
N VAL A 55 -15.85 -5.41 -8.03
CA VAL A 55 -15.63 -6.86 -7.92
C VAL A 55 -16.26 -7.63 -9.08
N GLU A 56 -17.49 -7.31 -9.46
CA GLU A 56 -18.19 -7.94 -10.59
C GLU A 56 -17.50 -7.71 -11.95
N ARG A 57 -16.78 -6.59 -12.09
CA ARG A 57 -16.12 -6.18 -13.34
C ARG A 57 -14.66 -6.61 -13.43
N ILE A 58 -14.01 -6.96 -12.32
CA ILE A 58 -12.60 -7.33 -12.32
C ILE A 58 -12.45 -8.81 -12.67
N ASN A 59 -11.72 -9.07 -13.75
CA ASN A 59 -11.24 -10.41 -14.00
C ASN A 59 -9.98 -10.66 -13.15
N VAL A 60 -9.99 -11.77 -12.39
CA VAL A 60 -8.89 -12.13 -11.48
C VAL A 60 -7.55 -12.26 -12.22
N SER A 61 -7.56 -12.63 -13.51
CA SER A 61 -6.36 -12.67 -14.35
C SER A 61 -5.74 -11.31 -14.62
N ASP A 62 -6.54 -10.25 -14.60
CA ASP A 62 -6.15 -8.90 -15.02
C ASP A 62 -5.61 -8.06 -13.86
N TRP A 63 -5.77 -8.56 -12.64
CA TRP A 63 -5.21 -7.97 -11.43
C TRP A 63 -4.20 -8.93 -10.78
N PRO A 64 -3.07 -9.25 -11.42
CA PRO A 64 -2.06 -10.10 -10.81
C PRO A 64 -1.50 -9.40 -9.58
N GLU A 65 -1.78 -9.95 -8.41
CA GLU A 65 -1.36 -9.34 -7.16
C GLU A 65 -0.67 -10.35 -6.25
N ARG A 66 0.59 -10.08 -5.97
CA ARG A 66 1.42 -10.82 -5.01
C ARG A 66 2.27 -9.80 -4.27
N PRO A 67 1.74 -9.16 -3.21
CA PRO A 67 2.57 -8.29 -2.40
C PRO A 67 3.78 -9.08 -1.92
N THR A 68 4.94 -8.46 -2.02
CA THR A 68 6.15 -9.05 -1.46
C THR A 68 6.15 -8.85 0.05
N LEU A 69 5.68 -7.70 0.53
CA LEU A 69 5.66 -7.34 1.94
C LEU A 69 4.32 -6.71 2.32
N SER A 70 3.78 -7.06 3.48
CA SER A 70 2.62 -6.40 4.11
C SER A 70 3.07 -5.79 5.43
N VAL A 71 2.79 -4.51 5.66
CA VAL A 71 3.13 -3.81 6.90
C VAL A 71 1.87 -3.62 7.72
N HIS A 72 1.92 -3.97 9.01
CA HIS A 72 0.78 -3.76 9.91
C HIS A 72 0.66 -2.28 10.29
N VAL A 73 -0.48 -1.67 10.01
CA VAL A 73 -0.70 -0.21 10.14
C VAL A 73 -1.86 0.17 11.05
N LEU A 74 -2.46 -0.79 11.78
CA LEU A 74 -3.65 -0.59 12.62
C LEU A 74 -3.64 0.72 13.44
N GLU A 75 -2.53 1.00 14.11
CA GLU A 75 -2.36 2.16 15.01
C GLU A 75 -2.40 3.52 14.29
N THR A 76 -2.11 3.54 12.99
CA THR A 76 -2.03 4.78 12.18
C THR A 76 -3.20 4.95 11.23
N MET A 77 -4.04 3.93 11.00
CA MET A 77 -5.15 3.99 10.03
C MET A 77 -6.11 5.16 10.26
N GLN A 78 -6.49 5.43 11.51
CA GLN A 78 -7.37 6.57 11.81
C GLN A 78 -6.71 7.91 11.45
N ARG A 79 -5.41 8.05 11.72
CA ARG A 79 -4.64 9.24 11.36
C ARG A 79 -4.55 9.43 9.85
N ALA A 80 -4.35 8.34 9.10
CA ALA A 80 -4.35 8.38 7.63
C ALA A 80 -5.72 8.81 7.08
N ARG A 81 -6.81 8.28 7.66
CA ARG A 81 -8.19 8.67 7.29
C ARG A 81 -8.46 10.14 7.56
N ASP A 82 -8.00 10.68 8.69
CA ASP A 82 -8.17 12.10 9.03
C ASP A 82 -7.30 13.01 8.16
N ALA A 83 -6.09 12.57 7.80
CA ALA A 83 -5.28 13.27 6.81
C ALA A 83 -6.01 13.35 5.47
N LEU A 84 -6.63 12.26 5.00
CA LEU A 84 -7.41 12.26 3.76
C LEU A 84 -8.61 13.22 3.82
N ARG A 85 -9.31 13.29 4.96
CA ARG A 85 -10.41 14.25 5.18
C ARG A 85 -9.95 15.70 5.11
N ALA A 86 -8.72 16.01 5.47
CA ALA A 86 -8.19 17.38 5.36
C ALA A 86 -8.07 17.84 3.89
N HIS A 87 -8.00 16.93 2.92
CA HIS A 87 -7.93 17.22 1.49
C HIS A 87 -9.32 17.40 0.83
N THR A 88 -10.26 18.09 1.50
CA THR A 88 -11.67 18.22 1.06
C THR A 88 -11.88 18.76 -0.36
N THR A 89 -10.95 19.56 -0.88
CA THR A 89 -11.02 20.08 -2.26
C THR A 89 -10.73 19.01 -3.34
N GLN A 90 -10.03 17.94 -2.95
CA GLN A 90 -9.62 16.84 -3.84
C GLN A 90 -10.39 15.55 -3.55
N VAL A 91 -10.87 15.40 -2.31
CA VAL A 91 -11.54 14.21 -1.83
C VAL A 91 -12.89 14.59 -1.27
N ASP A 92 -13.95 14.01 -1.85
CA ASP A 92 -15.30 14.11 -1.33
C ASP A 92 -15.37 13.49 0.08
N PRO A 93 -15.73 14.26 1.13
CA PRO A 93 -15.83 13.74 2.50
C PRO A 93 -16.89 12.66 2.68
N ASP A 94 -17.86 12.57 1.76
CA ASP A 94 -18.91 11.55 1.74
C ASP A 94 -18.65 10.47 0.66
N GLY A 95 -17.51 10.58 -0.02
CA GLY A 95 -17.13 9.78 -1.16
C GLY A 95 -16.64 8.36 -0.82
N PHE A 96 -16.21 7.67 -1.87
CA PHE A 96 -15.80 6.26 -1.87
C PHE A 96 -14.85 5.87 -0.73
N TRP A 97 -13.81 6.69 -0.47
CA TRP A 97 -12.80 6.43 0.57
C TRP A 97 -13.35 6.29 1.99
N PHE A 98 -14.55 6.81 2.24
CA PHE A 98 -15.17 6.81 3.56
C PHE A 98 -16.36 5.87 3.70
N LYS A 99 -16.75 5.16 2.62
CA LYS A 99 -17.88 4.21 2.61
C LYS A 99 -17.63 2.96 3.44
N VAL A 100 -16.38 2.53 3.57
CA VAL A 100 -16.01 1.43 4.48
C VAL A 100 -15.86 2.00 5.90
N PRO A 101 -16.59 1.47 6.90
CA PRO A 101 -16.34 1.82 8.31
C PRO A 101 -14.90 1.49 8.70
N ILE A 102 -14.24 2.41 9.43
CA ILE A 102 -12.82 2.25 9.77
C ILE A 102 -12.60 0.98 10.61
N GLU A 103 -13.55 0.63 11.47
CA GLU A 103 -13.50 -0.52 12.35
C GLU A 103 -13.45 -1.83 11.55
N ILE A 104 -14.19 -1.92 10.45
CA ILE A 104 -14.14 -3.08 9.55
C ILE A 104 -12.79 -3.18 8.87
N ALA A 105 -12.25 -2.07 8.35
CA ALA A 105 -10.94 -2.08 7.72
C ALA A 105 -9.84 -2.51 8.73
N GLN A 106 -9.92 -2.01 9.96
CA GLN A 106 -8.99 -2.35 11.05
C GLN A 106 -9.08 -3.81 11.49
N GLU A 107 -10.28 -4.39 11.55
CA GLU A 107 -10.50 -5.78 11.94
C GLU A 107 -10.05 -6.76 10.83
N VAL A 108 -10.45 -6.47 9.60
CA VAL A 108 -10.34 -7.42 8.48
C VAL A 108 -8.97 -7.33 7.81
N TYR A 109 -8.46 -6.11 7.64
CA TYR A 109 -7.27 -5.89 6.85
C TYR A 109 -6.40 -4.72 7.36
N PRO A 110 -5.75 -4.87 8.53
CA PRO A 110 -4.91 -3.83 9.12
C PRO A 110 -3.52 -3.72 8.46
N TYR A 111 -3.43 -3.91 7.14
CA TYR A 111 -2.17 -3.97 6.41
C TYR A 111 -2.13 -3.01 5.24
N GLU A 112 -0.97 -2.40 5.01
CA GLU A 112 -0.60 -1.82 3.73
C GLU A 112 0.35 -2.78 3.00
N ASP A 113 0.07 -3.02 1.72
CA ASP A 113 0.78 -3.98 0.89
C ASP A 113 1.80 -3.29 -0.01
N PHE A 114 2.96 -3.91 -0.20
CA PHE A 114 4.08 -3.39 -0.96
C PHE A 114 4.68 -4.46 -1.88
N GLU A 115 5.08 -4.03 -3.08
CA GLU A 115 5.95 -4.78 -3.98
C GLU A 115 7.39 -4.30 -3.81
N ILE A 116 8.33 -5.23 -3.66
CA ILE A 116 9.76 -4.89 -3.67
C ILE A 116 10.22 -4.86 -5.12
N ILE A 117 10.49 -3.65 -5.62
CA ILE A 117 10.98 -3.42 -6.98
C ILE A 117 12.46 -3.80 -7.07
N SER A 118 13.25 -3.39 -6.07
CA SER A 118 14.67 -3.74 -5.98
C SER A 118 15.19 -3.56 -4.55
N GLY A 119 16.29 -4.22 -4.24
CA GLY A 119 16.99 -4.06 -2.98
C GLY A 119 18.32 -4.78 -3.00
N VAL A 120 19.26 -4.29 -2.19
CA VAL A 120 20.58 -4.94 -2.01
C VAL A 120 20.59 -5.92 -0.84
N MET A 121 19.50 -5.96 -0.08
CA MET A 121 19.32 -6.80 1.09
C MET A 121 18.31 -7.91 0.81
N PRO A 122 18.50 -9.13 1.34
CA PRO A 122 17.47 -10.15 1.35
C PRO A 122 16.22 -9.59 2.03
N THR A 123 15.04 -9.91 1.50
CA THR A 123 13.78 -9.56 2.15
C THR A 123 12.92 -10.81 2.25
N ALA A 124 12.45 -11.11 3.47
CA ALA A 124 11.47 -12.15 3.68
C ALA A 124 10.12 -11.65 3.19
N GLY A 125 9.40 -12.50 2.44
CA GLY A 125 8.06 -12.16 2.00
C GLY A 125 7.03 -12.30 3.13
N GLY A 126 5.88 -11.64 2.98
CA GLY A 126 4.76 -11.74 3.92
C GLY A 126 4.63 -10.53 4.84
N VAL A 127 4.19 -10.73 6.09
CA VAL A 127 4.02 -9.65 7.07
C VAL A 127 5.37 -9.31 7.72
N GLY A 128 5.75 -8.03 7.75
CA GLY A 128 7.03 -7.60 8.33
C GLY A 128 7.25 -6.09 8.31
N ASP A 129 8.51 -5.67 8.43
CA ASP A 129 8.92 -4.26 8.47
C ASP A 129 9.70 -3.86 7.19
N LEU A 130 9.38 -2.69 6.63
CA LEU A 130 10.11 -2.09 5.51
C LEU A 130 11.58 -1.79 5.83
N PHE A 131 11.94 -1.70 7.11
CA PHE A 131 13.30 -1.44 7.58
C PHE A 131 14.05 -2.69 8.04
N ASP A 132 13.43 -3.88 7.97
CA ASP A 132 14.09 -5.12 8.37
C ASP A 132 15.41 -5.32 7.60
N GLY A 133 16.49 -5.47 8.36
CA GLY A 133 17.86 -5.61 7.85
C GLY A 133 18.59 -4.30 7.54
N ILE A 134 18.00 -3.14 7.79
CA ILE A 134 18.63 -1.83 7.62
C ILE A 134 19.24 -1.37 8.96
N ALA A 135 20.56 -1.51 9.09
CA ALA A 135 21.38 -0.83 10.10
C ALA A 135 22.05 0.42 9.51
#